data_AF-A0AAE0RZE6-F1
#
_entry.id   AF-A0AAE0RZE6-F1
#
_cell.length_a   1.000
_cell.length_b   1.000
_cell.length_c   1.000
_cell.angle_alpha   90.00
_cell.angle_beta   90.00
_cell.angle_gamma   90.00
#
_symmetry.space_group_name_H-M   'P 1'
#
loop_
_entity.id
_entity.type
_entity.pdbx_description
1 polymer ?
#
loop_
_entity_poly.entity_id
_entity_poly.type
_entity_poly.pdbx_seq_one_letter_code
_entity_poly.pdbx_strand_id
1 'polypeptide(L)'
;MSDKELREYVASIAVVVKETALLLQESEKDRKKERKKNEAERKKRNEEFNERLRKEEEARVKDEAERKKRNEEFNERFRKEEEARVKSSEKFEEELRKSREEFNERLRKEEEARVKDEAERKKRNEEFNERLKKEEEARVKDEAERKKRNEEFNERLKKEEEARVKDEAERKKRNEELKERKKNEAERKKRNEEFNERLKKEEEARVKRNEEFEERLKKEEEARVKRNEEFEERLRKEEEERKKRNEEFNERFRKEEEERKKRNEEFNERLKKEEEARVKQNEEFNERFRKEEEARVKQNEEFNERFRKEEEARVKQNEEFYERFRKEEEARVKQNEEFNERFRKEEEERVKQNEEVSVKFKEVSEKIEALSEKIESLWVQIRKTESMMNRFGFNVGSGVEEYFYNTLKSRMSVANIQFEYCERNLKGRNESGEDDEFDIVMKNGTKGVLVECKHRVRKEDVSEMQERKINNFRQSFPVDAKLEMYLALAGISFEPKAEEEAKRAGMILLKQVGERLIEEAENLKVY
;
A
#
# COMPACT_ATOMS: atom_id res chain seq x y z
N MET A 1 -25.02 -89.63 -63.32
CA MET A 1 -25.02 -90.15 -61.94
C MET A 1 -26.06 -91.24 -61.85
N SER A 2 -25.70 -92.36 -61.23
CA SER A 2 -26.66 -93.37 -60.79
C SER A 2 -27.47 -92.86 -59.59
N ASP A 3 -28.65 -93.44 -59.34
CA ASP A 3 -29.53 -93.06 -58.23
C ASP A 3 -28.83 -93.19 -56.86
N LYS A 4 -27.82 -94.07 -56.78
CA LYS A 4 -26.98 -94.25 -55.59
C LYS A 4 -26.01 -93.08 -55.37
N GLU A 5 -25.33 -92.63 -56.41
CA GLU A 5 -24.41 -91.48 -56.34
C GLU A 5 -25.15 -90.18 -56.01
N LEU A 6 -26.38 -90.02 -56.49
CA LEU A 6 -27.21 -88.85 -56.21
C LEU A 6 -27.61 -88.80 -54.72
N ARG A 7 -27.96 -89.95 -54.13
CA ARG A 7 -28.28 -90.05 -52.68
C ARG A 7 -27.07 -89.79 -51.80
N GLU A 8 -25.89 -90.31 -52.17
CA GLU A 8 -24.64 -90.05 -51.45
C GLU A 8 -24.24 -88.57 -51.54
N TYR A 9 -24.42 -87.94 -52.70
CA TYR A 9 -24.16 -86.51 -52.87
C TYR A 9 -25.11 -85.64 -52.05
N VAL A 10 -26.41 -85.92 -52.07
CA VAL A 10 -27.42 -85.21 -51.24
C VAL A 10 -27.16 -85.39 -49.75
N ALA A 11 -26.78 -86.60 -49.32
CA ALA A 11 -26.38 -86.86 -47.94
C ALA A 11 -25.13 -86.06 -47.53
N SER A 12 -24.14 -85.93 -48.43
CA SER A 12 -22.95 -85.12 -48.17
C SER A 12 -23.27 -83.63 -48.01
N ILE A 13 -24.17 -83.09 -48.85
CA ILE A 13 -24.65 -81.70 -48.75
C ILE A 13 -25.42 -81.50 -47.45
N ALA A 14 -26.30 -82.42 -47.06
CA ALA A 14 -27.06 -82.33 -45.82
C ALA A 14 -26.16 -82.30 -44.57
N VAL A 15 -25.06 -83.05 -44.58
CA VAL A 15 -24.05 -83.01 -43.50
C VAL A 15 -23.36 -81.65 -43.46
N VAL A 16 -22.89 -81.13 -44.61
CA VAL A 16 -22.22 -79.82 -44.69
C VAL A 16 -23.17 -78.68 -44.28
N VAL A 17 -24.43 -78.72 -44.69
CA VAL A 17 -25.45 -77.72 -44.28
C VAL A 17 -25.70 -77.78 -42.77
N LYS A 18 -25.72 -78.97 -42.17
CA LYS A 18 -25.90 -79.13 -40.73
C LYS A 18 -24.69 -78.63 -39.93
N GLU A 19 -23.48 -78.92 -40.39
CA GLU A 19 -22.23 -78.45 -39.76
C GLU A 19 -22.10 -76.92 -39.89
N THR A 20 -22.40 -76.35 -41.05
CA THR A 20 -22.38 -74.89 -41.25
C THR A 20 -23.44 -74.17 -40.41
N ALA A 21 -24.64 -74.74 -40.24
CA ALA A 21 -25.66 -74.20 -39.36
C ALA A 21 -25.23 -74.20 -37.87
N LEU A 22 -24.55 -75.27 -37.42
CA LEU A 22 -23.98 -75.34 -36.06
C LEU A 22 -22.89 -74.29 -35.85
N LEU A 23 -21.97 -74.13 -36.80
CA LEU A 23 -20.91 -73.11 -36.74
C LEU A 23 -21.46 -71.68 -36.73
N LEU A 24 -22.52 -71.41 -37.51
CA LEU A 24 -23.22 -70.13 -37.47
C LEU A 24 -23.86 -69.87 -36.10
N GLN A 25 -24.47 -70.90 -35.51
CA GLN A 25 -25.11 -70.79 -34.20
C GLN A 25 -24.10 -70.54 -33.07
N GLU A 26 -22.91 -71.18 -33.13
CA GLU A 26 -21.81 -70.92 -32.20
C GLU A 26 -21.22 -69.51 -32.39
N SER A 27 -20.98 -69.10 -33.63
CA SER A 27 -20.51 -67.74 -33.97
C SER A 27 -21.47 -66.65 -33.48
N GLU A 28 -22.79 -66.86 -33.59
CA GLU A 28 -23.78 -65.94 -33.04
C GLU A 28 -23.77 -65.87 -31.51
N LYS A 29 -23.58 -67.00 -30.83
CA LYS A 29 -23.45 -67.05 -29.36
C LYS A 29 -22.22 -66.28 -28.91
N ASP A 30 -21.10 -66.44 -29.60
CA ASP A 30 -19.86 -65.74 -29.27
C ASP A 30 -19.95 -64.25 -29.56
N ARG A 31 -20.53 -63.85 -30.70
CA ARG A 31 -20.84 -62.44 -30.99
C ARG A 31 -21.78 -61.81 -29.95
N LYS A 32 -22.78 -62.55 -29.45
CA LYS A 32 -23.66 -62.07 -28.37
C LYS A 32 -22.92 -61.92 -27.04
N LYS A 33 -22.03 -62.85 -26.70
CA LYS A 33 -21.17 -62.74 -25.50
C LYS A 33 -20.23 -61.54 -25.59
N GLU A 34 -19.59 -61.35 -26.74
CA GLU A 34 -18.66 -60.25 -27.00
C GLU A 34 -19.37 -58.89 -26.95
N ARG A 35 -20.57 -58.77 -27.55
CA ARG A 35 -21.41 -57.56 -27.42
C ARG A 35 -21.74 -57.24 -25.96
N LYS A 36 -22.15 -58.23 -25.16
CA LYS A 36 -22.44 -58.04 -23.74
C LYS A 36 -21.20 -57.63 -22.95
N LYS A 37 -20.04 -58.21 -23.25
CA LYS A 37 -18.75 -57.85 -22.63
C LYS A 37 -18.37 -56.40 -22.96
N ASN A 38 -18.46 -56.01 -24.23
CA ASN A 38 -18.14 -54.65 -24.69
C ASN A 38 -19.12 -53.61 -24.10
N GLU A 39 -20.40 -53.94 -23.97
CA GLU A 39 -21.39 -53.07 -23.33
C GLU A 39 -21.10 -52.90 -21.82
N ALA A 40 -20.74 -53.98 -21.13
CA ALA A 40 -20.36 -53.93 -19.72
C ALA A 40 -19.07 -53.11 -19.51
N GLU A 41 -18.04 -53.30 -20.33
CA GLU A 41 -16.81 -52.50 -20.28
C GLU A 41 -17.07 -51.03 -20.60
N ARG A 42 -17.98 -50.73 -21.54
CA ARG A 42 -18.37 -49.36 -21.85
C ARG A 42 -19.12 -48.70 -20.69
N LYS A 43 -20.05 -49.42 -20.03
CA LYS A 43 -20.73 -48.92 -18.82
C LYS A 43 -19.75 -48.63 -17.70
N LYS A 44 -18.82 -49.57 -17.44
CA LYS A 44 -17.78 -49.41 -16.41
C LYS A 44 -16.88 -48.19 -16.71
N ARG A 45 -16.42 -48.04 -17.95
CA ARG A 45 -15.61 -46.85 -18.35
C ARG A 45 -16.39 -45.54 -18.18
N ASN A 46 -17.68 -45.52 -18.50
CA ASN A 46 -18.51 -44.33 -18.29
C ASN A 46 -18.70 -44.01 -16.81
N GLU A 47 -18.88 -45.02 -15.95
CA GLU A 47 -18.97 -44.82 -14.50
C GLU A 47 -17.64 -44.28 -13.94
N GLU A 48 -16.51 -44.88 -14.30
CA GLU A 48 -15.18 -44.42 -13.88
C GLU A 48 -14.89 -42.98 -14.36
N PHE A 49 -15.28 -42.65 -15.60
CA PHE A 49 -15.13 -41.29 -16.14
C PHE A 49 -15.99 -40.27 -15.38
N ASN A 50 -17.25 -40.60 -15.11
CA ASN A 50 -18.15 -39.74 -14.35
C ASN A 50 -17.69 -39.55 -12.90
N GLU A 51 -17.12 -40.58 -12.28
CA GLU A 51 -16.56 -40.49 -10.93
C GLU A 51 -15.32 -39.58 -10.89
N ARG A 52 -14.45 -39.68 -11.91
CA ARG A 52 -13.29 -38.76 -12.05
C ARG A 52 -13.74 -37.31 -12.20
N LEU A 53 -14.73 -37.06 -13.05
CA LEU A 53 -15.33 -35.73 -13.24
C LEU A 53 -15.88 -35.15 -11.94
N ARG A 54 -16.61 -35.95 -11.15
CA ARG A 54 -17.11 -35.50 -9.83
C ARG A 54 -15.98 -35.15 -8.87
N LYS A 55 -14.94 -35.98 -8.79
CA LYS A 55 -13.78 -35.73 -7.93
C LYS A 55 -13.01 -34.48 -8.35
N GLU A 56 -12.86 -34.26 -9.66
CA GLU A 56 -12.19 -33.08 -10.21
C GLU A 56 -13.02 -31.81 -9.95
N GLU A 57 -14.34 -31.88 -10.10
CA GLU A 57 -15.24 -30.76 -9.82
C GLU A 57 -15.29 -30.43 -8.32
N GLU A 58 -15.34 -31.43 -7.44
CA GLU A 58 -15.23 -31.25 -5.98
C GLU A 58 -13.90 -30.62 -5.58
N ALA A 59 -12.78 -31.08 -6.16
CA ALA A 59 -11.46 -30.50 -5.93
C ALA A 59 -11.41 -29.03 -6.38
N ARG A 60 -11.95 -28.72 -7.57
CA ARG A 60 -12.00 -27.35 -8.10
C ARG A 60 -12.83 -26.42 -7.22
N VAL A 61 -13.99 -26.89 -6.72
CA VAL A 61 -14.84 -26.12 -5.81
C VAL A 61 -14.13 -25.85 -4.49
N LYS A 62 -13.41 -26.85 -3.96
CA LYS A 62 -12.63 -26.70 -2.73
C LYS A 62 -11.49 -25.70 -2.90
N ASP A 63 -10.75 -25.78 -4.00
CA ASP A 63 -9.67 -24.84 -4.32
C ASP A 63 -10.20 -23.42 -4.51
N GLU A 64 -11.36 -23.25 -5.16
CA GLU A 64 -11.99 -21.94 -5.32
C GLU A 64 -12.44 -21.36 -3.96
N ALA A 65 -13.02 -22.19 -3.09
CA ALA A 65 -13.41 -21.78 -1.74
C ALA A 65 -12.20 -21.37 -0.89
N GLU A 66 -11.12 -22.13 -0.94
CA GLU A 66 -9.86 -21.76 -0.27
C GLU A 66 -9.26 -20.49 -0.85
N ARG A 67 -9.31 -20.29 -2.17
CA ARG A 67 -8.83 -19.07 -2.81
C ARG A 67 -9.62 -17.85 -2.36
N LYS A 68 -10.95 -17.95 -2.25
CA LYS A 68 -11.81 -16.88 -1.73
C LYS A 68 -11.46 -16.54 -0.29
N LYS A 69 -11.30 -17.56 0.57
CA LYS A 69 -10.91 -17.37 1.96
C LYS A 69 -9.54 -16.70 2.11
N ARG A 70 -8.52 -17.15 1.35
CA ARG A 70 -7.20 -16.49 1.32
C ARG A 70 -7.29 -15.04 0.86
N ASN A 71 -8.15 -14.74 -0.10
CA ASN A 71 -8.33 -13.37 -0.61
C ASN A 71 -9.03 -12.47 0.40
N GLU A 72 -10.02 -12.99 1.14
CA GLU A 72 -10.67 -12.27 2.23
C GLU A 72 -9.70 -11.97 3.37
N GLU A 73 -8.91 -12.97 3.80
CA GLU A 73 -7.88 -12.80 4.83
C GLU A 73 -6.80 -11.79 4.40
N PHE A 74 -6.39 -11.83 3.13
CA PHE A 74 -5.44 -10.85 2.58
C PHE A 74 -6.02 -9.42 2.61
N ASN A 75 -7.26 -9.25 2.15
CA ASN A 75 -7.92 -7.93 2.15
C ASN A 75 -8.11 -7.38 3.56
N GLU A 76 -8.40 -8.23 4.54
CA GLU A 76 -8.53 -7.82 5.94
C GLU A 76 -7.18 -7.38 6.53
N ARG A 77 -6.10 -8.12 6.24
CA ARG A 77 -4.74 -7.73 6.65
C ARG A 77 -4.32 -6.41 6.02
N PHE A 78 -4.58 -6.24 4.72
CA PHE A 78 -4.27 -5.02 4.01
C PHE A 78 -5.00 -3.81 4.61
N ARG A 79 -6.30 -3.93 4.92
CA ARG A 79 -7.05 -2.87 5.60
C ARG A 79 -6.48 -2.52 6.96
N LYS A 80 -6.13 -3.52 7.78
CA LYS A 80 -5.54 -3.31 9.11
C LYS A 80 -4.18 -2.61 9.02
N GLU A 81 -3.35 -2.99 8.05
CA GLU A 81 -2.05 -2.38 7.80
C GLU A 81 -2.19 -0.94 7.30
N GLU A 82 -3.12 -0.68 6.38
CA GLU A 82 -3.41 0.66 5.88
C GLU A 82 -3.94 1.58 6.99
N GLU A 83 -4.88 1.11 7.82
CA GLU A 83 -5.36 1.85 8.99
C GLU A 83 -4.23 2.14 10.00
N ALA A 84 -3.34 1.17 10.25
CA ALA A 84 -2.20 1.37 11.13
C ALA A 84 -1.23 2.42 10.56
N ARG A 85 -0.99 2.39 9.25
CA ARG A 85 -0.15 3.37 8.55
C ARG A 85 -0.73 4.78 8.63
N VAL A 86 -2.04 4.93 8.41
CA VAL A 86 -2.74 6.22 8.54
C VAL A 86 -2.63 6.75 9.97
N LYS A 87 -2.94 5.93 10.98
CA LYS A 87 -2.82 6.32 12.40
C LYS A 87 -1.39 6.71 12.78
N SER A 88 -0.38 6.03 12.24
CA SER A 88 1.01 6.38 12.46
C SER A 88 1.38 7.71 11.80
N SER A 89 0.88 7.96 10.59
CA SER A 89 1.08 9.23 9.86
C SER A 89 0.42 10.40 10.59
N GLU A 90 -0.82 10.23 11.05
CA GLU A 90 -1.54 11.26 11.81
C GLU A 90 -0.82 11.62 13.12
N LYS A 91 -0.31 10.63 13.85
CA LYS A 91 0.49 10.87 15.06
C LYS A 91 1.75 11.66 14.76
N PHE A 92 2.45 11.31 13.69
CA PHE A 92 3.67 12.01 13.28
C PHE A 92 3.38 13.47 12.86
N GLU A 93 2.28 13.70 12.13
CA GLU A 93 1.83 15.05 11.78
C GLU A 93 1.45 15.87 13.01
N GLU A 94 0.80 15.25 14.01
CA GLU A 94 0.45 15.92 15.26
C GLU A 94 1.69 16.30 16.07
N GLU A 95 2.70 15.43 16.13
CA GLU A 95 4.00 15.73 16.76
C GLU A 95 4.74 16.86 16.05
N LEU A 96 4.77 16.86 14.71
CA LEU A 96 5.32 17.95 13.92
C LEU A 96 4.61 19.27 14.18
N ARG A 97 3.27 19.25 14.31
CA ARG A 97 2.48 20.44 14.62
C ARG A 97 2.86 21.00 16.00
N LYS A 98 2.94 20.15 17.03
CA LYS A 98 3.34 20.55 18.39
C LYS A 98 4.75 21.13 18.40
N SER A 99 5.70 20.47 17.76
CA SER A 99 7.08 20.95 17.64
C SER A 99 7.16 22.32 16.95
N ARG A 100 6.36 22.52 15.89
CA ARG A 100 6.29 23.80 15.17
C ARG A 100 5.67 24.91 16.02
N GLU A 101 4.63 24.60 16.79
CA GLU A 101 4.00 25.54 17.73
C GLU A 101 5.00 25.96 18.83
N GLU A 102 5.70 25.01 19.43
CA GLU A 102 6.74 25.30 20.44
C GLU A 102 7.89 26.14 19.86
N PHE A 103 8.34 25.83 18.64
CA PHE A 103 9.37 26.62 17.97
C PHE A 103 8.92 28.06 17.70
N ASN A 104 7.69 28.25 17.23
CA ASN A 104 7.13 29.58 17.00
C ASN A 104 6.95 30.37 18.31
N GLU A 105 6.59 29.70 19.41
CA GLU A 105 6.49 30.34 20.72
C GLU A 105 7.87 30.80 21.24
N ARG A 106 8.91 29.98 21.05
CA ARG A 106 10.29 30.37 21.38
C ARG A 106 10.75 31.57 20.57
N LEU A 107 10.47 31.58 19.26
CA LEU A 107 10.76 32.71 18.37
C LEU A 107 10.08 34.01 18.86
N ARG A 108 8.81 33.94 19.25
CA ARG A 108 8.09 35.10 19.80
C ARG A 108 8.73 35.61 21.08
N LYS A 109 9.07 34.73 22.02
CA LYS A 109 9.73 35.10 23.28
C LYS A 109 11.11 35.72 23.05
N GLU A 110 11.87 35.17 22.10
CA GLU A 110 13.18 35.70 21.72
C GLU A 110 13.06 37.08 21.05
N GLU A 111 12.08 37.27 20.17
CA GLU A 111 11.83 38.55 19.51
C GLU A 111 11.34 39.61 20.50
N GLU A 112 10.44 39.25 21.43
CA GLU A 112 10.00 40.13 22.53
C GLU A 112 11.17 40.53 23.44
N ALA A 113 12.04 39.59 23.81
CA ALA A 113 13.24 39.86 24.60
C ALA A 113 14.19 40.82 23.86
N ARG A 114 14.42 40.58 22.56
CA ARG A 114 15.26 41.45 21.72
C ARG A 114 14.71 42.86 21.61
N VAL A 115 13.39 43.02 21.44
CA VAL A 115 12.73 44.33 21.39
C VAL A 115 12.86 45.05 22.73
N LYS A 116 12.72 44.33 23.85
CA LYS A 116 12.89 44.90 25.19
C LYS A 116 14.33 45.35 25.44
N ASP A 117 15.31 44.54 25.07
CA ASP A 117 16.74 44.88 25.16
C ASP A 117 17.10 46.07 24.27
N GLU A 118 16.53 46.15 23.06
CA GLU A 118 16.73 47.28 22.16
C GLU A 118 16.11 48.58 22.73
N ALA A 119 14.92 48.49 23.32
CA ALA A 119 14.26 49.62 23.99
C ALA A 119 15.07 50.11 25.21
N GLU A 120 15.58 49.19 26.04
CA GLU A 120 16.47 49.55 27.15
C GLU A 120 17.78 50.18 26.66
N ARG A 121 18.35 49.67 25.56
CA ARG A 121 19.57 50.24 24.97
C ARG A 121 19.32 51.66 24.43
N LYS A 122 18.18 51.91 23.78
CA LYS A 122 17.78 53.26 23.35
C LYS A 122 17.65 54.21 24.53
N LYS A 123 16.98 53.78 25.60
CA LYS A 123 16.84 54.58 26.82
C LYS A 123 18.18 54.89 27.49
N ARG A 124 19.08 53.90 27.61
CA ARG A 124 20.45 54.11 28.11
C ARG A 124 21.24 55.10 27.25
N ASN A 125 21.10 55.04 25.93
CA ASN A 125 21.75 55.98 25.02
C ASN A 125 21.19 57.40 25.14
N GLU A 126 19.88 57.56 25.30
CA GLU A 126 19.25 58.86 25.54
C GLU A 126 19.72 59.48 26.87
N GLU A 127 19.72 58.70 27.96
CA GLU A 127 20.23 59.13 29.27
C GLU A 127 21.72 59.50 29.22
N PHE A 128 22.54 58.74 28.49
CA PHE A 128 23.95 59.04 28.27
C PHE A 128 24.15 60.34 27.49
N ASN A 129 23.37 60.56 26.41
CA ASN A 129 23.43 61.78 25.61
C ASN A 129 22.99 63.02 26.41
N GLU A 130 21.98 62.90 27.28
CA GLU A 130 21.60 63.99 28.18
C GLU A 130 22.68 64.32 29.21
N ARG A 131 23.36 63.31 29.78
CA ARG A 131 24.49 63.52 30.69
C ARG A 131 25.62 64.25 29.99
N LEU A 132 25.97 63.84 28.76
CA LEU A 132 26.98 64.52 27.94
C LEU A 132 26.62 65.98 27.70
N LYS A 133 25.37 66.29 27.34
CA LYS A 133 24.92 67.68 27.16
C LYS A 133 25.07 68.51 28.44
N LYS A 134 24.65 67.97 29.58
CA LYS A 134 24.77 68.64 30.89
C LYS A 134 26.23 68.87 31.30
N GLU A 135 27.10 67.89 31.05
CA GLU A 135 28.53 68.00 31.33
C GLU A 135 29.22 69.02 30.42
N GLU A 136 28.85 69.07 29.14
CA GLU A 136 29.36 70.06 28.19
C GLU A 136 28.88 71.47 28.53
N GLU A 137 27.59 71.65 28.87
CA GLU A 137 27.04 72.92 29.35
C GLU A 137 27.74 73.41 30.63
N ALA A 138 27.98 72.51 31.59
CA ALA A 138 28.72 72.83 32.81
C ALA A 138 30.17 73.24 32.51
N ARG A 139 30.85 72.52 31.61
CA ARG A 139 32.22 72.85 31.18
C ARG A 139 32.29 74.22 30.50
N VAL A 140 31.34 74.53 29.62
CA VAL A 140 31.26 75.84 28.94
C VAL A 140 31.02 76.97 29.95
N LYS A 141 30.16 76.72 30.95
CA LYS A 141 29.88 77.69 32.02
C LYS A 141 31.11 77.93 32.90
N ASP A 142 31.81 76.88 33.30
CA ASP A 142 33.06 76.97 34.07
C ASP A 142 34.17 77.67 33.27
N GLU A 143 34.27 77.41 31.97
CA GLU A 143 35.22 78.08 31.09
C GLU A 143 34.89 79.58 30.93
N ALA A 144 33.61 79.93 30.81
CA ALA A 144 33.15 81.32 30.75
C ALA A 144 33.41 82.07 32.08
N GLU A 145 33.15 81.43 33.23
CA GLU A 145 33.49 82.00 34.54
C GLU A 145 35.00 82.15 34.73
N ARG A 146 35.80 81.19 34.23
CA ARG A 146 37.25 81.29 34.25
C ARG A 146 37.75 82.43 33.38
N LYS A 147 37.16 82.66 32.18
CA LYS A 147 37.47 83.82 31.33
C LYS A 147 37.13 85.14 32.02
N LYS A 148 35.94 85.26 32.63
CA LYS A 148 35.57 86.45 33.43
C LYS A 148 36.53 86.70 34.59
N ARG A 149 36.89 85.68 35.37
CA ARG A 149 37.88 85.79 36.45
C ARG A 149 39.24 86.25 35.93
N ASN A 150 39.65 85.77 34.75
CA ASN A 150 40.91 86.17 34.13
C ASN A 150 40.89 87.63 33.62
N GLU A 151 39.76 88.09 33.07
CA GLU A 151 39.55 89.49 32.67
C GLU A 151 39.54 90.43 33.88
N GLU A 152 38.83 90.07 34.97
CA GLU A 152 38.84 90.82 36.23
C GLU A 152 40.23 90.87 36.88
N PHE A 153 40.97 89.76 36.83
CA PHE A 153 42.36 89.70 37.31
C PHE A 153 43.29 90.60 36.48
N ASN A 154 43.14 90.62 35.16
CA ASN A 154 43.90 91.49 34.26
C ASN A 154 43.56 92.98 34.44
N GLU A 155 42.30 93.33 34.71
CA GLU A 155 41.93 94.70 35.08
C GLU A 155 42.53 95.14 36.42
N ARG A 156 42.56 94.24 37.43
CA ARG A 156 43.21 94.51 38.71
C ARG A 156 44.71 94.74 38.53
N LEU A 157 45.38 93.93 37.73
CA LEU A 157 46.79 94.11 37.39
C LEU A 157 47.06 95.47 36.73
N LYS A 158 46.22 95.90 35.76
CA LYS A 158 46.35 97.23 35.14
C LYS A 158 46.18 98.38 36.14
N LYS A 159 45.21 98.28 37.06
CA LYS A 159 44.98 99.28 38.12
C LYS A 159 46.11 99.31 39.16
N GLU A 160 46.72 98.17 39.45
CA GLU A 160 47.88 98.05 40.35
C GLU A 160 49.17 98.59 39.71
N GLU A 161 49.38 98.37 38.41
CA GLU A 161 50.49 98.96 37.64
C GLU A 161 50.34 100.49 37.51
N GLU A 162 49.14 101.00 37.22
CA GLU A 162 48.87 102.45 37.16
C GLU A 162 49.04 103.13 38.53
N ALA A 163 48.75 102.44 39.64
CA ALA A 163 48.99 102.93 40.99
C ALA A 163 50.50 102.92 41.34
N ARG A 164 51.25 101.88 40.96
CA ARG A 164 52.72 101.85 41.13
C ARG A 164 53.44 102.94 40.33
N VAL A 165 52.98 103.27 39.13
CA VAL A 165 53.59 104.33 38.30
C VAL A 165 53.28 105.74 38.83
N LYS A 166 52.16 105.94 39.54
CA LYS A 166 51.85 107.21 40.22
C LYS A 166 52.54 107.38 41.57
N ASP A 167 52.72 106.32 42.36
CA ASP A 167 53.43 106.38 43.66
C ASP A 167 54.97 106.37 43.52
N GLU A 168 55.51 105.91 42.39
CA GLU A 168 56.96 105.93 42.11
C GLU A 168 57.44 107.27 41.50
N ALA A 169 56.52 108.12 41.00
CA ALA A 169 56.82 109.44 40.45
C ALA A 169 56.75 110.60 41.47
N GLU A 170 56.10 110.41 42.63
CA GLU A 170 56.04 111.43 43.70
C GLU A 170 56.99 111.16 44.89
N ARG A 171 57.77 110.07 44.85
CA ARG A 171 58.70 109.68 45.93
C ARG A 171 60.17 109.61 45.52
N LYS A 172 60.61 110.51 44.63
CA LYS A 172 62.03 110.78 44.29
C LYS A 172 62.34 112.27 44.03
N LYS A 173 61.89 113.16 44.92
CA LYS A 173 62.42 114.55 45.00
C LYS A 173 62.23 115.18 46.39
N ARG A 174 62.86 114.60 47.42
CA ARG A 174 63.13 115.28 48.70
C ARG A 174 64.19 114.53 49.50
N ASN A 175 65.26 115.27 49.84
CA ASN A 175 66.33 115.00 50.80
C ASN A 175 67.54 114.14 50.40
N GLU A 176 68.53 114.82 49.81
CA GLU A 176 69.96 114.77 50.17
C GLU A 176 70.44 116.23 50.00
N GLU A 177 70.64 117.03 51.03
CA GLU A 177 71.68 117.04 52.07
C GLU A 177 72.40 118.39 51.98
N LEU A 178 72.24 119.16 53.06
CA LEU A 178 72.94 120.38 53.39
C LEU A 178 74.35 120.05 53.90
N LYS A 179 75.37 120.64 53.27
CA LYS A 179 76.66 121.10 53.82
C LYS A 179 77.29 121.91 52.68
N GLU A 180 77.72 123.15 52.80
CA GLU A 180 78.25 123.89 53.93
C GLU A 180 78.34 125.36 53.47
N ARG A 181 77.86 126.32 54.26
CA ARG A 181 78.31 127.73 54.13
C ARG A 181 78.47 128.31 55.53
N LYS A 182 79.73 128.39 55.96
CA LYS A 182 80.16 129.28 57.04
C LYS A 182 80.79 130.51 56.43
N LYS A 183 80.27 131.67 56.77
CA LYS A 183 80.94 132.71 57.58
C LYS A 183 80.22 134.03 57.32
N ASN A 184 79.78 134.65 58.40
CA ASN A 184 79.77 136.10 58.51
C ASN A 184 80.37 136.44 59.87
N GLU A 185 81.26 137.41 59.83
CA GLU A 185 81.97 138.10 60.91
C GLU A 185 82.01 139.54 60.40
N ALA A 186 81.65 140.60 61.11
CA ALA A 186 81.22 140.85 62.47
C ALA A 186 80.12 141.94 62.38
N GLU A 187 79.33 142.21 63.40
CA GLU A 187 79.74 143.27 64.32
C GLU A 187 79.14 143.13 65.71
N ARG A 188 79.92 143.64 66.64
CA ARG A 188 79.95 143.35 68.06
C ARG A 188 79.88 144.69 68.77
N LYS A 189 78.81 144.99 69.52
CA LYS A 189 78.88 145.68 70.84
C LYS A 189 77.49 145.90 71.47
N LYS A 190 77.53 145.93 72.82
CA LYS A 190 76.47 145.92 73.85
C LYS A 190 75.67 144.60 73.94
N ARG A 191 75.89 143.64 74.85
CA ARG A 191 76.43 143.66 76.24
C ARG A 191 75.64 144.64 77.14
N ASN A 192 75.19 144.33 78.36
CA ASN A 192 75.55 143.24 79.26
C ASN A 192 74.73 143.25 80.58
N GLU A 193 73.41 143.44 80.58
CA GLU A 193 72.67 143.57 81.87
C GLU A 193 71.46 142.63 82.05
N GLU A 194 70.87 142.05 81.00
CA GLU A 194 69.65 141.21 81.14
C GLU A 194 69.90 139.69 81.18
N PHE A 195 71.14 139.20 81.01
CA PHE A 195 71.42 137.75 80.90
C PHE A 195 71.45 137.04 82.27
N ASN A 196 71.77 137.74 83.36
CA ASN A 196 71.99 137.11 84.66
C ASN A 196 70.71 136.80 85.47
N GLU A 197 69.54 137.33 85.09
CA GLU A 197 68.27 136.94 85.72
C GLU A 197 67.59 135.74 85.03
N ARG A 198 67.80 135.56 83.72
CA ARG A 198 67.19 134.44 82.96
C ARG A 198 67.82 133.08 83.28
N LEU A 199 69.13 133.04 83.59
CA LEU A 199 69.84 131.80 83.88
C LEU A 199 69.34 131.09 85.15
N LYS A 200 68.92 131.82 86.20
CA LYS A 200 68.41 131.19 87.43
C LYS A 200 67.02 130.57 87.27
N LYS A 201 66.12 131.16 86.48
CA LYS A 201 64.77 130.61 86.24
C LYS A 201 64.76 129.42 85.27
N GLU A 202 65.75 129.33 84.38
CA GLU A 202 65.86 128.23 83.42
C GLU A 202 66.43 126.94 84.05
N GLU A 203 67.32 127.07 85.04
CA GLU A 203 67.91 125.94 85.75
C GLU A 203 66.89 125.22 86.67
N GLU A 204 66.07 125.96 87.44
CA GLU A 204 64.98 125.38 88.25
C GLU A 204 63.92 124.67 87.40
N ALA A 205 63.60 125.19 86.22
CA ALA A 205 62.66 124.57 85.28
C ALA A 205 63.25 123.32 84.58
N ARG A 206 64.56 123.11 84.60
CA ARG A 206 65.22 121.93 84.04
C ARG A 206 65.23 120.76 85.02
N VAL A 207 65.41 121.04 86.31
CA VAL A 207 65.44 120.00 87.37
C VAL A 207 64.08 119.32 87.52
N LYS A 208 62.97 120.10 87.61
CA LYS A 208 61.61 119.53 87.69
C LYS A 208 61.23 118.67 86.49
N ARG A 209 61.61 119.08 85.27
CA ARG A 209 61.35 118.29 84.05
C ARG A 209 62.13 116.98 84.02
N ASN A 210 63.31 116.94 84.63
CA ASN A 210 64.11 115.72 84.72
C ASN A 210 63.51 114.72 85.72
N GLU A 211 63.04 115.19 86.88
CA GLU A 211 62.37 114.32 87.87
C GLU A 211 61.06 113.73 87.32
N GLU A 212 60.23 114.54 86.65
CA GLU A 212 58.98 114.05 86.02
C GLU A 212 59.24 113.06 84.87
N PHE A 213 60.35 113.20 84.14
CA PHE A 213 60.74 112.29 83.07
C PHE A 213 61.23 110.94 83.60
N GLU A 214 62.02 110.95 84.68
CA GLU A 214 62.48 109.72 85.35
C GLU A 214 61.30 108.92 85.95
N GLU A 215 60.29 109.60 86.50
CA GLU A 215 59.10 108.92 87.03
C GLU A 215 58.26 108.26 85.91
N ARG A 216 58.15 108.90 84.73
CA ARG A 216 57.47 108.31 83.56
C ARG A 216 58.23 107.11 83.00
N LEU A 217 59.56 107.15 82.96
CA LEU A 217 60.39 106.03 82.51
C LEU A 217 60.21 104.80 83.41
N LYS A 218 60.20 104.98 84.73
CA LYS A 218 59.96 103.86 85.67
C LYS A 218 58.57 103.24 85.48
N LYS A 219 57.52 104.06 85.32
CA LYS A 219 56.15 103.57 85.07
C LYS A 219 56.02 102.85 83.72
N GLU A 220 56.72 103.33 82.69
CA GLU A 220 56.71 102.72 81.36
C GLU A 220 57.50 101.39 81.33
N GLU A 221 58.60 101.31 82.07
CA GLU A 221 59.38 100.09 82.23
C GLU A 221 58.61 99.02 83.02
N GLU A 222 57.96 99.36 84.14
CA GLU A 222 57.07 98.46 84.87
C GLU A 222 55.90 97.97 84.00
N ALA A 223 55.28 98.86 83.22
CA ALA A 223 54.21 98.50 82.29
C ALA A 223 54.70 97.60 81.14
N ARG A 224 55.97 97.73 80.73
CA ARG A 224 56.58 96.84 79.74
C ARG A 224 56.84 95.45 80.33
N VAL A 225 57.36 95.37 81.56
CA VAL A 225 57.62 94.09 82.24
C VAL A 225 56.32 93.31 82.43
N LYS A 226 55.25 93.95 82.95
CA LYS A 226 53.94 93.29 83.10
C LYS A 226 53.37 92.78 81.78
N ARG A 227 53.44 93.58 80.71
CA ARG A 227 52.99 93.14 79.38
C ARG A 227 53.79 91.96 78.85
N ASN A 228 55.09 91.90 79.16
CA ASN A 228 55.95 90.80 78.73
C ASN A 228 55.65 89.51 79.52
N GLU A 229 55.41 89.62 80.83
CA GLU A 229 54.97 88.50 81.68
C GLU A 229 53.61 87.95 81.23
N GLU A 230 52.62 88.82 80.98
CA GLU A 230 51.30 88.42 80.46
C GLU A 230 51.38 87.76 79.08
N PHE A 231 52.28 88.22 78.22
CA PHE A 231 52.51 87.62 76.90
C PHE A 231 53.15 86.22 77.00
N GLU A 232 54.14 86.05 77.87
CA GLU A 232 54.76 84.75 78.13
C GLU A 232 53.77 83.75 78.74
N GLU A 233 52.89 84.20 79.64
CA GLU A 233 51.84 83.34 80.21
C GLU A 233 50.85 82.86 79.14
N ARG A 234 50.46 83.74 78.21
CA ARG A 234 49.59 83.37 77.08
C ARG A 234 50.25 82.37 76.14
N LEU A 235 51.53 82.54 75.82
CA LEU A 235 52.27 81.58 74.99
C LEU A 235 52.36 80.20 75.66
N ARG A 236 52.61 80.14 76.98
CA ARG A 236 52.62 78.86 77.71
C ARG A 236 51.26 78.16 77.65
N LYS A 237 50.16 78.89 77.86
CA LYS A 237 48.79 78.35 77.75
C LYS A 237 48.49 77.85 76.34
N GLU A 238 48.86 78.61 75.32
CA GLU A 238 48.66 78.22 73.91
C GLU A 238 49.49 76.99 73.52
N GLU A 239 50.72 76.87 74.02
CA GLU A 239 51.57 75.70 73.78
C GLU A 239 51.04 74.44 74.48
N GLU A 240 50.56 74.56 75.72
CA GLU A 240 49.91 73.46 76.44
C GLU A 240 48.62 72.99 75.75
N GLU A 241 47.78 73.92 75.28
CA GLU A 241 46.60 73.57 74.50
C GLU A 241 46.96 72.90 73.17
N ARG A 242 48.01 73.36 72.50
CA ARG A 242 48.50 72.72 71.27
C ARG A 242 48.99 71.30 71.54
N LYS A 243 49.68 71.06 72.66
CA LYS A 243 50.11 69.70 73.07
C LYS A 243 48.90 68.81 73.32
N LYS A 244 47.90 69.27 74.06
CA LYS A 244 46.65 68.52 74.30
C LYS A 244 45.92 68.19 73.01
N ARG A 245 45.73 69.16 72.11
CA ARG A 245 45.10 68.94 70.79
C ARG A 245 45.87 67.92 69.95
N ASN A 246 47.20 67.96 70.00
CA ASN A 246 48.05 67.02 69.26
C ASN A 246 47.98 65.59 69.86
N GLU A 247 47.93 65.47 71.18
CA GLU A 247 47.73 64.18 71.87
C GLU A 247 46.36 63.58 71.54
N GLU A 248 45.28 64.36 71.63
CA GLU A 248 43.93 63.91 71.26
C GLU A 248 43.82 63.50 69.78
N PHE A 249 44.46 64.26 68.88
CA PHE A 249 44.52 63.91 67.46
C PHE A 249 45.24 62.58 67.22
N ASN A 250 46.40 62.38 67.86
CA ASN A 250 47.17 61.14 67.74
C ASN A 250 46.42 59.94 68.31
N GLU A 251 45.66 60.11 69.39
CA GLU A 251 44.84 59.04 69.97
C GLU A 251 43.69 58.64 69.02
N ARG A 252 43.00 59.62 68.43
CA ARG A 252 41.95 59.36 67.42
C ARG A 252 42.52 58.67 66.18
N PHE A 253 43.66 59.14 65.69
CA PHE A 253 44.33 58.55 64.53
C PHE A 253 44.71 57.09 64.78
N ARG A 254 45.26 56.77 65.97
CA ARG A 254 45.56 55.37 66.36
C ARG A 254 44.32 54.50 66.40
N LYS A 255 43.23 54.98 67.02
CA LYS A 255 41.94 54.26 67.07
C LYS A 255 41.38 54.00 65.67
N GLU A 256 41.42 55.01 64.79
CA GLU A 256 40.95 54.88 63.41
C GLU A 256 41.81 53.92 62.58
N GLU A 257 43.14 53.92 62.79
CA GLU A 257 44.05 52.97 62.13
C GLU A 257 43.83 51.53 62.60
N GLU A 258 43.62 51.30 63.90
CA GLU A 258 43.29 49.99 64.46
C GLU A 258 41.94 49.47 63.97
N GLU A 259 40.91 50.32 63.92
CA GLU A 259 39.63 49.95 63.34
C GLU A 259 39.72 49.65 61.85
N ARG A 260 40.54 50.42 61.10
CA ARG A 260 40.78 50.13 59.68
C ARG A 260 41.47 48.78 59.50
N LYS A 261 42.44 48.43 60.36
CA LYS A 261 43.09 47.10 60.35
C LYS A 261 42.08 45.99 60.62
N LYS A 262 41.24 46.12 61.65
CA LYS A 262 40.18 45.14 61.96
C LYS A 262 39.19 44.98 60.80
N ARG A 263 38.71 46.08 60.22
CA ARG A 263 37.81 46.02 59.04
C ARG A 263 38.47 45.33 57.84
N ASN A 264 39.76 45.57 57.63
CA ASN A 264 40.50 44.95 56.54
C ASN A 264 40.74 43.44 56.78
N GLU A 265 41.02 43.04 58.02
CA GLU A 265 41.13 41.63 58.41
C GLU A 265 39.80 40.89 58.25
N GLU A 266 38.69 41.45 58.74
CA GLU A 266 37.34 40.89 58.56
C GLU A 266 36.94 40.78 57.09
N PHE A 267 37.26 41.78 56.27
CA PHE A 267 37.02 41.76 54.83
C PHE A 267 37.80 40.64 54.14
N ASN A 268 39.09 40.48 54.48
CA ASN A 268 39.93 39.42 53.92
C ASN A 268 39.47 38.01 54.34
N GLU A 269 39.00 37.84 55.59
CA GLU A 269 38.43 36.57 56.01
C GLU A 269 37.14 36.22 55.26
N ARG A 270 36.27 37.21 55.03
CA ARG A 270 35.05 37.00 54.23
C ARG A 270 35.39 36.62 52.79
N LEU A 271 36.35 37.29 52.18
CA LEU A 271 36.84 36.97 50.83
C LEU A 271 37.37 35.54 50.73
N LYS A 272 38.19 35.11 51.70
CA LYS A 272 38.68 33.72 51.74
C LYS A 272 37.55 32.70 51.86
N LYS A 273 36.57 32.95 52.74
CA LYS A 273 35.41 32.06 52.91
C LYS A 273 34.55 31.99 51.65
N GLU A 274 34.34 33.12 50.98
CA GLU A 274 33.60 33.20 49.72
C GLU A 274 34.34 32.48 48.59
N GLU A 275 35.66 32.64 48.50
CA GLU A 275 36.48 31.95 47.51
C GLU A 275 36.52 30.43 47.74
N GLU A 276 36.70 29.98 48.99
CA GLU A 276 36.62 28.55 49.34
C GLU A 276 35.24 27.96 49.04
N ALA A 277 34.15 28.69 49.33
CA ALA A 277 32.80 28.26 49.01
C ALA A 277 32.58 28.14 47.49
N ARG A 278 33.09 29.10 46.71
CA ARG A 278 33.02 29.08 45.25
C ARG A 278 33.82 27.93 44.65
N VAL A 279 35.01 27.63 45.20
CA VAL A 279 35.83 26.50 44.77
C VAL A 279 35.09 25.18 45.04
N LYS A 280 34.54 24.99 46.25
CA LYS A 280 33.76 23.78 46.57
C LYS A 280 32.54 23.61 45.68
N GLN A 281 31.78 24.68 45.44
CA GLN A 281 30.64 24.61 44.51
C GLN A 281 31.06 24.24 43.09
N ASN A 282 32.20 24.77 42.62
CA ASN A 282 32.72 24.47 41.30
C ASN A 282 33.24 23.03 41.20
N GLU A 283 33.87 22.50 42.24
CA GLU A 283 34.28 21.10 42.33
C GLU A 283 33.08 20.15 42.33
N GLU A 284 32.05 20.41 43.15
CA GLU A 284 30.82 19.62 43.18
C GLU A 284 30.07 19.66 41.84
N PHE A 285 30.02 20.82 41.20
CA PHE A 285 29.43 20.97 39.87
C PHE A 285 30.19 20.14 38.83
N ASN A 286 31.52 20.24 38.80
CA ASN A 286 32.35 19.48 37.87
C ASN A 286 32.25 17.97 38.09
N GLU A 287 32.13 17.51 39.33
CA GLU A 287 31.94 16.09 39.64
C GLU A 287 30.59 15.58 39.15
N ARG A 288 29.51 16.35 39.35
CA ARG A 288 28.18 16.01 38.82
C ARG A 288 28.18 15.99 37.30
N PHE A 289 28.80 16.99 36.67
CA PHE A 289 28.92 17.07 35.22
C PHE A 289 29.66 15.87 34.64
N ARG A 290 30.80 15.46 35.24
CA ARG A 290 31.52 14.24 34.83
C ARG A 290 30.67 12.98 34.94
N LYS A 291 29.95 12.82 36.07
CA LYS A 291 29.08 11.65 36.28
C LYS A 291 27.94 11.60 35.26
N GLU A 292 27.35 12.74 34.94
CA GLU A 292 26.30 12.85 33.92
C GLU A 292 26.84 12.57 32.52
N GLU A 293 28.02 13.09 32.18
CA GLU A 293 28.67 12.84 30.90
C GLU A 293 29.05 11.36 30.73
N GLU A 294 29.66 10.73 31.75
CA GLU A 294 29.97 9.30 31.75
C GLU A 294 28.70 8.43 31.62
N ALA A 295 27.62 8.79 32.32
CA ALA A 295 26.34 8.09 32.22
C ALA A 295 25.74 8.20 30.80
N ARG A 296 25.82 9.39 30.20
CA ARG A 296 25.36 9.64 28.84
C ARG A 296 26.18 8.86 27.81
N VAL A 297 27.50 8.80 27.97
CA VAL A 297 28.38 8.00 27.11
C VAL A 297 28.04 6.52 27.21
N LYS A 298 27.88 5.98 28.42
CA LYS A 298 27.48 4.57 28.62
C LYS A 298 26.12 4.26 28.00
N GLN A 299 25.12 5.11 28.19
CA GLN A 299 23.82 4.93 27.54
C GLN A 299 23.92 4.95 26.01
N ASN A 300 24.75 5.84 25.45
CA ASN A 300 24.93 5.93 24.01
C ASN A 300 25.68 4.71 23.46
N GLU A 301 26.68 4.19 24.19
CA GLU A 301 27.38 2.95 23.84
C GLU A 301 26.44 1.74 23.87
N GLU A 302 25.65 1.58 24.93
CA GLU A 302 24.64 0.50 25.03
C GLU A 302 23.57 0.59 23.94
N PHE A 303 23.12 1.81 23.62
CA PHE A 303 22.19 2.04 22.51
C PHE A 303 22.79 1.62 21.16
N ASN A 304 24.03 2.07 20.88
CA ASN A 304 24.72 1.73 19.63
C ASN A 304 25.00 0.23 19.50
N GLU A 305 25.31 -0.46 20.60
CA GLU A 305 25.51 -1.92 20.59
C GLU A 305 24.19 -2.65 20.29
N ARG A 306 23.07 -2.23 20.89
CA ARG A 306 21.75 -2.78 20.58
C ARG A 306 21.37 -2.53 19.12
N PHE A 307 21.59 -1.31 18.64
CA PHE A 307 21.31 -0.94 17.26
C PHE A 307 22.11 -1.80 16.27
N ARG A 308 23.41 -2.01 16.52
CA ARG A 308 24.24 -2.91 15.70
C ARG A 308 23.71 -4.35 15.68
N LYS A 309 23.36 -4.90 16.85
CA LYS A 309 22.82 -6.28 16.93
C LYS A 309 21.49 -6.43 16.19
N GLU A 310 20.64 -5.42 16.27
CA GLU A 310 19.37 -5.40 15.56
C GLU A 310 19.58 -5.28 14.04
N GLU A 311 20.51 -4.43 13.60
CA GLU A 311 20.86 -4.27 12.19
C GLU A 311 21.47 -5.57 11.61
N GLU A 312 22.42 -6.19 12.32
CA GLU A 312 23.01 -7.47 11.93
C GLU A 312 21.95 -8.59 11.86
N ALA A 313 21.04 -8.65 12.83
CA ALA A 313 19.94 -9.63 12.82
C ALA A 313 19.01 -9.40 11.63
N ARG A 314 18.70 -8.14 11.31
CA ARG A 314 17.86 -7.78 10.15
C ARG A 314 18.53 -8.13 8.83
N VAL A 315 19.82 -7.87 8.70
CA VAL A 315 20.60 -8.26 7.51
C VAL A 315 20.60 -9.77 7.35
N LYS A 316 20.85 -10.52 8.43
CA LYS A 316 20.84 -11.98 8.39
C LYS A 316 19.47 -12.56 8.02
N GLN A 317 18.38 -12.02 8.58
CA GLN A 317 17.03 -12.42 8.19
C GLN A 317 16.74 -12.13 6.72
N ASN A 318 17.18 -10.98 6.20
CA ASN A 318 17.03 -10.64 4.79
C ASN A 318 17.84 -11.57 3.89
N GLU A 319 19.09 -11.89 4.23
CA GLU A 319 19.90 -12.87 3.49
C GLU A 319 19.24 -14.25 3.47
N GLU A 320 18.77 -14.74 4.63
CA GLU A 320 18.05 -16.02 4.72
C GLU A 320 16.76 -16.01 3.90
N PHE A 321 16.05 -14.88 3.85
CA PHE A 321 14.87 -14.70 3.01
C PHE A 321 15.22 -14.79 1.51
N TYR A 322 16.24 -14.06 1.06
CA TYR A 322 16.66 -14.09 -0.35
C TYR A 322 17.15 -15.47 -0.78
N GLU A 323 17.87 -16.19 0.07
CA GLU A 323 18.29 -17.57 -0.19
C GLU A 323 17.10 -18.53 -0.32
N ARG A 324 16.10 -18.41 0.55
CA ARG A 324 14.86 -19.21 0.44
C ARG A 324 14.09 -18.87 -0.83
N PHE A 325 13.94 -17.59 -1.12
CA PHE A 325 13.25 -17.10 -2.31
C PHE A 325 13.91 -17.63 -3.59
N ARG A 326 15.25 -17.55 -3.66
CA ARG A 326 16.03 -18.07 -4.79
C ARG A 326 15.83 -19.57 -4.97
N LYS A 327 15.89 -20.36 -3.89
CA LYS A 327 15.67 -21.82 -3.95
C LYS A 327 14.25 -22.18 -4.39
N GLU A 328 13.26 -21.43 -3.92
CA GLU A 328 11.86 -21.62 -4.34
C GLU A 328 11.67 -21.27 -5.82
N GLU A 329 12.27 -20.18 -6.29
CA GLU A 329 12.22 -19.79 -7.70
C GLU A 329 12.92 -20.82 -8.59
N GLU A 330 14.12 -21.28 -8.23
CA GLU A 330 14.84 -22.35 -8.94
C GLU A 330 14.04 -23.66 -8.96
N ALA A 331 13.38 -24.04 -7.85
CA ALA A 331 12.52 -25.22 -7.80
C ALA A 331 11.28 -25.07 -8.71
N ARG A 332 10.66 -23.88 -8.74
CA ARG A 332 9.51 -23.59 -9.60
C ARG A 332 9.90 -23.65 -11.07
N VAL A 333 11.07 -23.12 -11.44
CA VAL A 333 11.58 -23.19 -12.81
C VAL A 333 11.81 -24.64 -13.21
N LYS A 334 12.46 -25.45 -12.37
CA LYS A 334 12.66 -26.88 -12.64
C LYS A 334 11.35 -27.65 -12.81
N GLN A 335 10.37 -27.42 -11.92
CA GLN A 335 9.05 -28.05 -12.07
C GLN A 335 8.37 -27.66 -13.38
N ASN A 336 8.49 -26.39 -13.80
CA ASN A 336 7.91 -25.92 -15.04
C ASN A 336 8.62 -26.50 -16.28
N GLU A 337 9.95 -26.64 -16.23
CA GLU A 337 10.72 -27.32 -17.27
C GLU A 337 10.33 -28.80 -17.39
N GLU A 338 10.25 -29.52 -16.27
CA GLU A 338 9.82 -30.92 -16.24
C GLU A 338 8.38 -31.09 -16.75
N PHE A 339 7.48 -30.18 -16.38
CA PHE A 339 6.11 -30.15 -16.87
C PHE A 339 6.07 -29.95 -18.38
N ASN A 340 6.81 -28.96 -18.90
CA ASN A 340 6.86 -28.68 -20.33
C ASN A 340 7.45 -29.85 -21.13
N GLU A 341 8.47 -30.54 -20.60
CA GLU A 341 9.04 -31.71 -21.26
C GLU A 341 8.03 -32.87 -21.31
N ARG A 342 7.31 -33.13 -20.21
CA ARG A 342 6.24 -34.14 -20.18
C ARG A 342 5.12 -33.79 -21.15
N PHE A 343 4.70 -32.53 -21.18
CA PHE A 343 3.68 -32.04 -22.09
C PHE A 343 4.10 -32.24 -23.55
N ARG A 344 5.35 -31.91 -23.90
CA ARG A 344 5.86 -32.11 -25.26
C ARG A 344 5.88 -33.58 -25.66
N LYS A 345 6.31 -34.48 -24.77
CA LYS A 345 6.31 -35.93 -25.01
C LYS A 345 4.89 -36.47 -25.22
N GLU A 346 3.94 -36.03 -24.40
CA GLU A 346 2.53 -36.41 -24.53
C GLU A 346 1.93 -35.89 -25.84
N GLU A 347 2.26 -34.66 -26.24
CA GLU A 347 1.83 -34.09 -27.52
C GLU A 347 2.41 -34.87 -28.72
N GLU A 348 3.71 -35.18 -28.70
CA GLU A 348 4.36 -36.01 -29.71
C GLU A 348 3.74 -37.41 -29.81
N GLU A 349 3.40 -38.05 -28.68
CA GLU A 349 2.70 -39.34 -28.68
C GLU A 349 1.27 -39.24 -29.23
N ARG A 350 0.53 -38.19 -28.88
CA ARG A 350 -0.82 -37.95 -29.42
C ARG A 350 -0.80 -37.73 -30.93
N VAL A 351 0.20 -37.03 -31.44
CA VAL A 351 0.38 -36.85 -32.89
C VAL A 351 0.61 -38.20 -33.57
N LYS A 352 1.52 -39.04 -33.05
CA LYS A 352 1.77 -40.38 -33.59
C LYS A 352 0.52 -41.27 -33.57
N GLN A 353 -0.22 -41.27 -32.45
CA GLN A 353 -1.47 -42.03 -32.35
C GLN A 353 -2.51 -41.55 -33.37
N ASN A 354 -2.64 -40.23 -33.56
CA ASN A 354 -3.54 -39.66 -34.55
C ASN A 354 -3.14 -40.02 -35.99
N GLU A 355 -1.84 -40.01 -36.31
CA GLU A 355 -1.34 -40.46 -37.59
C GLU A 355 -1.65 -41.94 -37.85
N GLU A 356 -1.42 -42.82 -36.86
CA GLU A 356 -1.78 -44.24 -36.98
C GLU A 356 -3.29 -44.45 -37.18
N VAL A 357 -4.12 -43.72 -36.44
CA VAL A 357 -5.58 -43.77 -36.61
C VAL A 357 -5.97 -43.29 -38.01
N SER A 358 -5.32 -42.24 -38.53
CA SER A 358 -5.57 -41.73 -39.88
C SER A 358 -5.24 -42.77 -40.96
N VAL A 359 -4.11 -43.47 -40.83
CA VAL A 359 -3.71 -44.55 -41.74
C VAL A 359 -4.73 -45.69 -41.69
N LYS A 360 -5.09 -46.16 -40.50
CA LYS A 360 -6.11 -47.22 -40.33
C LYS A 360 -7.47 -46.81 -40.91
N PHE A 361 -7.84 -45.53 -40.79
CA PHE A 361 -9.08 -45.02 -41.36
C PHE A 361 -9.06 -45.06 -42.89
N LYS A 362 -7.94 -44.69 -43.53
CA LYS A 362 -7.77 -44.82 -44.99
C LYS A 362 -7.89 -46.28 -45.45
N GLU A 363 -7.23 -47.21 -44.79
CA GLU A 363 -7.32 -48.64 -45.12
C GLU A 363 -8.76 -49.18 -45.00
N VAL A 364 -9.49 -48.76 -43.97
CA VAL A 364 -10.90 -49.13 -43.80
C VAL A 364 -11.75 -48.53 -44.91
N SER A 365 -11.51 -47.27 -45.29
CA SER A 365 -12.22 -46.61 -46.39
C SER A 365 -12.01 -47.35 -47.72
N GLU A 366 -10.76 -47.69 -48.06
CA GLU A 366 -10.43 -48.45 -49.28
C GLU A 366 -11.10 -49.84 -49.29
N LYS A 367 -11.14 -50.52 -48.14
CA LYS A 367 -11.84 -51.81 -48.00
C LYS A 367 -13.35 -51.67 -48.19
N ILE A 368 -13.95 -50.58 -47.71
CA ILE A 368 -15.38 -50.30 -47.91
C ILE A 368 -15.68 -50.03 -49.38
N GLU A 369 -14.85 -49.24 -50.07
CA GLU A 369 -14.99 -48.98 -51.50
C GLU A 369 -14.88 -50.27 -52.32
N ALA A 370 -13.84 -51.07 -52.10
CA ALA A 370 -13.66 -52.35 -52.78
C ALA A 370 -14.81 -53.35 -52.49
N LEU A 371 -15.37 -53.32 -51.27
CA LEU A 371 -16.54 -54.12 -50.94
C LEU A 371 -17.79 -53.62 -51.68
N SER A 372 -17.95 -52.30 -51.81
CA SER A 372 -19.06 -51.67 -52.53
C SER A 372 -19.04 -52.07 -54.01
N GLU A 373 -17.88 -52.00 -54.67
CA GLU A 373 -17.71 -52.44 -56.06
C GLU A 373 -18.06 -53.93 -56.25
N LYS A 374 -17.62 -54.80 -55.32
CA LYS A 374 -17.98 -56.22 -55.34
C LYS A 374 -19.48 -56.42 -55.20
N ILE A 375 -20.14 -55.70 -54.29
CA ILE A 375 -21.59 -55.74 -54.11
C ILE A 375 -22.31 -55.32 -55.41
N GLU A 376 -21.88 -54.23 -56.06
CA GLU A 376 -22.45 -53.80 -57.34
C GLU A 376 -22.28 -54.86 -58.43
N SER A 377 -21.08 -55.44 -58.55
CA SER A 377 -20.81 -56.51 -59.52
C SER A 377 -21.69 -57.74 -59.29
N LEU A 378 -21.90 -58.11 -58.02
CA LEU A 378 -22.77 -59.20 -57.62
C LEU A 378 -24.23 -58.89 -57.97
N TRP A 379 -24.70 -57.65 -57.75
CA TRP A 379 -26.05 -57.22 -58.15
C TRP A 379 -26.27 -57.30 -59.66
N VAL A 380 -25.27 -56.94 -60.46
CA VAL A 380 -25.34 -57.09 -61.93
C VAL A 380 -25.45 -58.57 -62.31
N GLN A 381 -24.70 -59.45 -61.65
CA GLN A 381 -24.79 -60.90 -61.88
C GLN A 381 -26.14 -61.48 -61.44
N ILE A 382 -26.66 -61.07 -60.28
CA ILE A 382 -28.00 -61.46 -59.80
C ILE A 382 -29.05 -61.02 -60.81
N ARG A 383 -29.05 -59.76 -61.29
CA ARG A 383 -30.02 -59.29 -62.29
C ARG A 383 -29.92 -60.03 -63.63
N LYS A 384 -28.70 -60.37 -64.07
CA LYS A 384 -28.50 -61.19 -65.28
C LYS A 384 -29.06 -62.60 -65.08
N THR A 385 -28.84 -63.18 -63.90
CA THR A 385 -29.33 -64.51 -63.53
C THR A 385 -30.86 -64.51 -63.39
N GLU A 386 -31.44 -63.51 -62.73
CA GLU A 386 -32.89 -63.27 -62.66
C GLU A 386 -33.50 -63.10 -64.07
N SER A 387 -32.85 -62.34 -64.95
CA SER A 387 -33.29 -62.18 -66.35
C SER A 387 -33.21 -63.48 -67.14
N MET A 388 -32.20 -64.33 -66.89
CA MET A 388 -32.11 -65.65 -67.52
C MET A 388 -33.15 -66.61 -66.95
N MET A 389 -33.35 -66.65 -65.64
CA MET A 389 -34.35 -67.47 -64.96
C MET A 389 -35.78 -67.11 -65.40
N ASN A 390 -36.07 -65.81 -65.59
CA ASN A 390 -37.33 -65.36 -66.17
C ASN A 390 -37.50 -65.78 -67.64
N ARG A 391 -36.44 -65.85 -68.44
CA ARG A 391 -36.49 -66.41 -69.82
C ARG A 391 -36.68 -67.93 -69.86
N PHE A 392 -36.31 -68.63 -68.80
CA PHE A 392 -36.50 -70.08 -68.64
C PHE A 392 -37.79 -70.45 -67.90
N GLY A 393 -38.69 -69.49 -67.65
CA GLY A 393 -40.01 -69.75 -67.06
C GLY A 393 -40.03 -69.92 -65.53
N PHE A 394 -38.94 -69.64 -64.83
CA PHE A 394 -38.92 -69.62 -63.37
C PHE A 394 -39.30 -68.22 -62.85
N ASN A 395 -40.60 -67.97 -62.75
CA ASN A 395 -41.10 -66.76 -62.08
C ASN A 395 -40.90 -66.88 -60.56
N VAL A 396 -39.90 -66.21 -60.01
CA VAL A 396 -39.62 -66.21 -58.55
C VAL A 396 -40.74 -65.52 -57.73
N GLY A 397 -41.61 -64.73 -58.38
CA GLY A 397 -42.80 -64.14 -57.74
C GLY A 397 -43.94 -65.13 -57.47
N SER A 398 -44.15 -66.13 -58.33
CA SER A 398 -45.30 -67.04 -58.20
C SER A 398 -45.16 -68.01 -57.01
N GLY A 399 -43.94 -68.24 -56.51
CA GLY A 399 -43.71 -69.10 -55.35
C GLY A 399 -44.22 -68.52 -54.02
N VAL A 400 -44.23 -67.17 -53.90
CA VAL A 400 -44.68 -66.48 -52.69
C VAL A 400 -46.20 -66.52 -52.61
N GLU A 401 -46.89 -66.12 -53.68
CA GLU A 401 -48.35 -66.19 -53.80
C GLU A 401 -48.85 -67.63 -53.62
N GLU A 402 -48.19 -68.61 -54.25
CA GLU A 402 -48.57 -70.03 -54.13
C GLU A 402 -48.42 -70.55 -52.69
N TYR A 403 -47.36 -70.18 -51.98
CA TYR A 403 -47.18 -70.55 -50.57
C TYR A 403 -48.29 -69.99 -49.69
N PHE A 404 -48.54 -68.67 -49.76
CA PHE A 404 -49.55 -68.03 -48.92
C PHE A 404 -50.95 -68.49 -49.29
N TYR A 405 -51.26 -68.66 -50.58
CA TYR A 405 -52.55 -69.18 -51.00
C TYR A 405 -52.80 -70.58 -50.46
N ASN A 406 -51.87 -71.52 -50.66
CA ASN A 406 -52.07 -72.90 -50.20
C ASN A 406 -52.17 -72.98 -48.66
N THR A 407 -51.38 -72.18 -47.96
CA THR A 407 -51.43 -72.11 -46.49
C THR A 407 -52.76 -71.56 -45.99
N LEU A 408 -53.21 -70.43 -46.56
CA LEU A 408 -54.47 -69.80 -46.18
C LEU A 408 -55.69 -70.62 -46.59
N LYS A 409 -55.66 -71.25 -47.77
CA LYS A 409 -56.71 -72.14 -48.27
C LYS A 409 -56.84 -73.40 -47.41
N SER A 410 -55.73 -73.93 -46.90
CA SER A 410 -55.77 -75.07 -45.97
C SER A 410 -56.26 -74.68 -44.59
N ARG A 411 -55.92 -73.48 -44.10
CA ARG A 411 -56.26 -73.03 -42.74
C ARG A 411 -57.68 -72.46 -42.64
N MET A 412 -58.18 -71.83 -43.71
CA MET A 412 -59.45 -71.12 -43.79
C MET A 412 -59.69 -70.14 -42.62
N SER A 413 -58.62 -69.64 -42.00
CA SER A 413 -58.70 -68.69 -40.89
C SER A 413 -57.47 -67.77 -40.84
N VAL A 414 -57.71 -66.49 -40.55
CA VAL A 414 -56.67 -65.47 -40.33
C VAL A 414 -57.14 -64.54 -39.21
N ALA A 415 -56.26 -64.11 -38.32
CA ALA A 415 -56.56 -63.22 -37.19
C ALA A 415 -57.66 -63.76 -36.27
N ASN A 416 -57.69 -65.09 -36.07
CA ASN A 416 -58.77 -65.81 -35.39
C ASN A 416 -60.17 -65.63 -36.02
N ILE A 417 -60.25 -65.14 -37.26
CA ILE A 417 -61.48 -65.06 -38.05
C ILE A 417 -61.53 -66.27 -38.97
N GLN A 418 -62.66 -67.00 -38.95
CA GLN A 418 -62.92 -68.13 -39.84
C GLN A 418 -63.57 -67.64 -41.14
N PHE A 419 -63.13 -68.18 -42.26
CA PHE A 419 -63.62 -67.83 -43.59
C PHE A 419 -64.19 -69.06 -44.30
N GLU A 420 -65.16 -68.84 -45.20
CA GLU A 420 -65.81 -69.92 -45.96
C GLU A 420 -65.24 -70.03 -47.37
N TYR A 421 -64.84 -68.89 -47.94
CA TYR A 421 -64.27 -68.79 -49.28
C TYR A 421 -62.85 -68.25 -49.21
N CYS A 422 -62.02 -68.72 -50.13
CA CYS A 422 -60.64 -68.27 -50.33
C CYS A 422 -60.34 -68.41 -51.82
N GLU A 423 -60.20 -67.26 -52.47
CA GLU A 423 -60.02 -67.08 -53.90
C GLU A 423 -58.64 -66.46 -54.15
N ARG A 424 -58.03 -66.78 -55.29
CA ARG A 424 -56.74 -66.20 -55.70
C ARG A 424 -56.84 -65.56 -57.06
N ASN A 425 -55.98 -64.57 -57.31
CA ASN A 425 -55.83 -63.87 -58.58
C ASN A 425 -57.18 -63.37 -59.10
N LEU A 426 -57.97 -62.80 -58.18
CA LEU A 426 -59.30 -62.31 -58.46
C LEU A 426 -59.17 -61.00 -59.24
N LYS A 427 -59.76 -60.95 -60.44
CA LYS A 427 -59.67 -59.77 -61.32
C LYS A 427 -60.99 -59.01 -61.30
N GLY A 428 -60.91 -57.75 -60.95
CA GLY A 428 -62.04 -56.84 -60.88
C GLY A 428 -61.83 -55.64 -61.80
N ARG A 429 -62.89 -55.21 -62.49
CA ARG A 429 -62.90 -53.97 -63.26
C ARG A 429 -63.66 -52.91 -62.46
N ASN A 430 -63.02 -51.79 -62.18
CA ASN A 430 -63.66 -50.68 -61.49
C ASN A 430 -64.59 -49.88 -62.42
N GLU A 431 -65.39 -48.96 -61.86
CA GLU A 431 -66.35 -48.15 -62.63
C GLU A 431 -65.67 -47.23 -63.66
N SER A 432 -64.37 -46.94 -63.48
CA SER A 432 -63.56 -46.14 -64.40
C SER A 432 -62.95 -46.95 -65.55
N GLY A 433 -63.13 -48.27 -65.56
CA GLY A 433 -62.66 -49.18 -66.60
C GLY A 433 -61.24 -49.71 -66.40
N GLU A 434 -60.63 -49.50 -65.23
CA GLU A 434 -59.32 -50.04 -64.88
C GLU A 434 -59.46 -51.45 -64.28
N ASP A 435 -58.57 -52.35 -64.69
CA ASP A 435 -58.52 -53.72 -64.16
C ASP A 435 -57.53 -53.77 -62.99
N ASP A 436 -57.99 -54.28 -61.85
CA ASP A 436 -57.15 -54.57 -60.68
C ASP A 436 -57.15 -56.08 -60.39
N GLU A 437 -56.01 -56.57 -59.94
CA GLU A 437 -55.83 -57.97 -59.53
C GLU A 437 -55.61 -58.04 -58.01
N PHE A 438 -56.31 -58.97 -57.37
CA PHE A 438 -56.26 -59.20 -55.94
C PHE A 438 -55.67 -60.59 -55.68
N ASP A 439 -54.48 -60.64 -55.09
CA ASP A 439 -53.70 -61.88 -54.97
C ASP A 439 -54.47 -62.97 -54.22
N ILE A 440 -54.97 -62.66 -53.03
CA ILE A 440 -55.83 -63.58 -52.26
C ILE A 440 -56.96 -62.79 -51.58
N VAL A 441 -58.19 -63.28 -51.72
CA VAL A 441 -59.36 -62.76 -51.02
C VAL A 441 -60.00 -63.90 -50.25
N MET A 442 -60.17 -63.73 -48.94
CA MET A 442 -60.96 -64.66 -48.12
C MET A 442 -62.19 -63.96 -47.59
N LYS A 443 -63.34 -64.64 -47.61
CA LYS A 443 -64.61 -64.05 -47.15
C LYS A 443 -65.50 -65.08 -46.47
N ASN A 444 -66.29 -64.61 -45.52
CA ASN A 444 -67.48 -65.27 -45.01
C ASN A 444 -68.69 -64.33 -45.21
N GLY A 445 -69.88 -64.71 -44.74
CA GLY A 445 -71.09 -63.91 -44.92
C GLY A 445 -71.08 -62.49 -44.31
N THR A 446 -70.04 -62.10 -43.55
CA THR A 446 -69.97 -60.80 -42.85
C THR A 446 -68.63 -60.08 -42.95
N LYS A 447 -67.52 -60.82 -43.08
CA LYS A 447 -66.15 -60.30 -43.04
C LYS A 447 -65.36 -60.79 -44.26
N GLY A 448 -64.43 -59.96 -44.70
CA GLY A 448 -63.46 -60.32 -45.72
C GLY A 448 -62.04 -59.91 -45.32
N VAL A 449 -61.04 -60.58 -45.87
CA VAL A 449 -59.65 -60.14 -45.80
C VAL A 449 -59.06 -60.14 -47.21
N LEU A 450 -58.46 -59.01 -47.56
CA LEU A 450 -57.70 -58.84 -48.79
C LEU A 450 -56.22 -58.96 -48.46
N VAL A 451 -55.54 -59.93 -49.07
CA VAL A 451 -54.14 -60.22 -48.83
C VAL A 451 -53.33 -59.91 -50.08
N GLU A 452 -52.33 -59.04 -49.96
CA GLU A 452 -51.34 -58.78 -51.01
C GLU A 452 -50.05 -59.53 -50.68
N CYS A 453 -49.51 -60.26 -51.64
CA CYS A 453 -48.32 -61.09 -51.51
C CYS A 453 -47.10 -60.41 -52.14
N LYS A 454 -46.06 -60.15 -51.36
CA LYS A 454 -44.79 -59.61 -51.84
C LYS A 454 -43.63 -60.45 -51.34
N HIS A 455 -42.64 -60.70 -52.18
CA HIS A 455 -41.38 -61.31 -51.74
C HIS A 455 -40.70 -60.47 -50.64
N ARG A 456 -40.77 -59.14 -50.76
CA ARG A 456 -40.36 -58.18 -49.73
C ARG A 456 -41.37 -57.03 -49.66
N VAL A 457 -41.98 -56.86 -48.50
CA VAL A 457 -42.96 -55.79 -48.24
C VAL A 457 -42.24 -54.49 -47.94
N ARG A 458 -42.62 -53.43 -48.66
CA ARG A 458 -42.11 -52.07 -48.55
C ARG A 458 -43.21 -51.11 -48.10
N LYS A 459 -42.82 -49.87 -47.82
CA LYS A 459 -43.75 -48.84 -47.33
C LYS A 459 -44.85 -48.56 -48.35
N GLU A 460 -44.53 -48.57 -49.63
CA GLU A 460 -45.45 -48.27 -50.72
C GLU A 460 -46.59 -49.30 -50.80
N ASP A 461 -46.33 -50.57 -50.46
CA ASP A 461 -47.34 -51.64 -50.45
C ASP A 461 -48.43 -51.38 -49.39
N VAL A 462 -48.05 -50.75 -48.26
CA VAL A 462 -49.00 -50.35 -47.22
C VAL A 462 -49.94 -49.27 -47.74
N SER A 463 -49.39 -48.21 -48.34
CA SER A 463 -50.18 -47.12 -48.91
C SER A 463 -51.08 -47.62 -50.05
N GLU A 464 -50.56 -48.48 -50.93
CA GLU A 464 -51.33 -49.06 -52.04
C GLU A 464 -52.55 -49.83 -51.55
N MET A 465 -52.39 -50.63 -50.48
CA MET A 465 -53.49 -51.40 -49.90
C MET A 465 -54.58 -50.51 -49.28
N GLN A 466 -54.20 -49.45 -48.57
CA GLN A 466 -55.16 -48.54 -47.91
C GLN A 466 -55.88 -47.60 -48.88
N GLU A 467 -55.18 -47.10 -49.88
CA GLU A 467 -55.66 -45.99 -50.70
C GLU A 467 -56.26 -46.47 -52.02
N ARG A 468 -55.76 -47.57 -52.58
CA ARG A 468 -56.13 -48.05 -53.91
C ARG A 468 -56.88 -49.38 -53.86
N LYS A 469 -56.24 -50.45 -53.40
CA LYS A 469 -56.74 -51.82 -53.55
C LYS A 469 -58.10 -52.01 -52.89
N ILE A 470 -58.29 -51.56 -51.64
CA ILE A 470 -59.57 -51.72 -50.95
C ILE A 470 -60.71 -50.96 -51.64
N ASN A 471 -60.44 -49.76 -52.14
CA ASN A 471 -61.43 -48.93 -52.83
C ASN A 471 -61.83 -49.57 -54.16
N ASN A 472 -60.85 -50.05 -54.92
CA ASN A 472 -61.07 -50.74 -56.19
C ASN A 472 -61.78 -52.08 -56.00
N PHE A 473 -61.49 -52.81 -54.92
CA PHE A 473 -62.20 -54.05 -54.60
C PHE A 473 -63.70 -53.80 -54.39
N ARG A 474 -64.05 -52.78 -53.58
CA ARG A 474 -65.46 -52.43 -53.32
C ARG A 474 -66.23 -52.02 -54.57
N GLN A 475 -65.58 -51.27 -55.47
CA GLN A 475 -66.19 -50.87 -56.74
C GLN A 475 -66.34 -52.05 -57.71
N SER A 476 -65.33 -52.91 -57.79
CA SER A 476 -65.31 -54.03 -58.73
C SER A 476 -66.23 -55.18 -58.30
N PHE A 477 -66.48 -55.33 -57.00
CA PHE A 477 -67.33 -56.38 -56.44
C PHE A 477 -68.44 -55.81 -55.53
N PRO A 478 -69.48 -55.17 -56.10
CA PRO A 478 -70.53 -54.49 -55.33
C PRO A 478 -71.29 -55.39 -54.34
N VAL A 479 -71.39 -56.69 -54.64
CA VAL A 479 -72.05 -57.68 -53.75
C VAL A 479 -71.25 -57.87 -52.45
N ASP A 480 -69.92 -57.83 -52.53
CA ASP A 480 -69.01 -58.00 -51.40
C ASP A 480 -68.61 -56.65 -50.77
N ALA A 481 -69.03 -55.52 -51.35
CA ALA A 481 -68.63 -54.18 -50.91
C ALA A 481 -69.00 -53.85 -49.45
N LYS A 482 -70.03 -54.53 -48.92
CA LYS A 482 -70.54 -54.34 -47.55
C LYS A 482 -69.86 -55.20 -46.50
N LEU A 483 -68.93 -56.08 -46.89
CA LEU A 483 -68.17 -56.88 -45.92
C LEU A 483 -67.30 -55.97 -45.04
N GLU A 484 -67.15 -56.34 -43.78
CA GLU A 484 -66.11 -55.76 -42.92
C GLU A 484 -64.74 -56.25 -43.43
N MET A 485 -64.02 -55.38 -44.14
CA MET A 485 -62.77 -55.75 -44.81
C MET A 485 -61.57 -55.49 -43.92
N TYR A 486 -60.72 -56.50 -43.78
CA TYR A 486 -59.39 -56.39 -43.20
C TYR A 486 -58.36 -56.43 -44.32
N LEU A 487 -57.24 -55.74 -44.12
CA LEU A 487 -56.12 -55.76 -45.05
C LEU A 487 -54.98 -56.55 -44.46
N ALA A 488 -54.34 -57.37 -45.29
CA ALA A 488 -53.20 -58.17 -44.90
C ALA A 488 -52.06 -58.01 -45.91
N LEU A 489 -50.84 -57.93 -45.38
CA LEU A 489 -49.62 -57.98 -46.17
C LEU A 489 -48.91 -59.30 -45.88
N ALA A 490 -48.68 -60.07 -46.93
CA ALA A 490 -48.00 -61.36 -46.88
C ALA A 490 -46.63 -61.28 -47.53
N GLY A 491 -45.59 -61.72 -46.83
CA GLY A 491 -44.26 -61.74 -47.42
C GLY A 491 -43.20 -62.54 -46.68
N ILE A 492 -42.10 -62.79 -47.38
CA ILE A 492 -40.93 -63.48 -46.83
C ILE A 492 -40.10 -62.52 -45.96
N SER A 493 -40.05 -61.23 -46.33
CA SER A 493 -39.33 -60.20 -45.57
C SER A 493 -40.10 -58.89 -45.55
N PHE A 494 -39.91 -58.12 -44.48
CA PHE A 494 -40.54 -56.81 -44.26
C PHE A 494 -39.45 -55.77 -44.01
N GLU A 495 -39.56 -54.62 -44.66
CA GLU A 495 -38.73 -53.48 -44.27
C GLU A 495 -39.17 -52.96 -42.90
N PRO A 496 -38.23 -52.58 -42.00
CA PRO A 496 -38.59 -52.16 -40.65
C PRO A 496 -39.63 -51.02 -40.63
N LYS A 497 -39.51 -50.05 -41.54
CA LYS A 497 -40.46 -48.94 -41.66
C LYS A 497 -41.83 -49.40 -42.18
N ALA A 498 -41.86 -50.30 -43.15
CA ALA A 498 -43.10 -50.85 -43.71
C ALA A 498 -43.86 -51.67 -42.65
N GLU A 499 -43.13 -52.47 -41.87
CA GLU A 499 -43.69 -53.26 -40.77
C GLU A 499 -44.32 -52.39 -39.70
N GLU A 500 -43.60 -51.35 -39.24
CA GLU A 500 -44.15 -50.38 -38.28
C GLU A 500 -45.39 -49.68 -38.81
N GLU A 501 -45.39 -49.29 -40.09
CA GLU A 501 -46.50 -48.56 -40.71
C GLU A 501 -47.73 -49.44 -40.91
N ALA A 502 -47.56 -50.67 -41.37
CA ALA A 502 -48.65 -51.64 -41.49
C ALA A 502 -49.29 -51.97 -40.14
N LYS A 503 -48.47 -52.12 -39.08
CA LYS A 503 -48.97 -52.29 -37.70
C LYS A 503 -49.75 -51.07 -37.22
N ARG A 504 -49.25 -49.85 -37.46
CA ARG A 504 -49.98 -48.61 -37.14
C ARG A 504 -51.27 -48.46 -37.93
N ALA A 505 -51.29 -48.94 -39.18
CA ALA A 505 -52.47 -48.93 -40.03
C ALA A 505 -53.55 -49.92 -39.54
N GLY A 506 -53.19 -50.90 -38.71
CA GLY A 506 -54.09 -51.96 -38.24
C GLY A 506 -54.23 -53.10 -39.25
N MET A 507 -53.20 -53.34 -40.08
CA MET A 507 -53.15 -54.45 -41.03
C MET A 507 -52.64 -55.73 -40.38
N ILE A 508 -53.07 -56.87 -40.94
CA ILE A 508 -52.55 -58.18 -40.59
C ILE A 508 -51.22 -58.41 -41.31
N LEU A 509 -50.19 -58.88 -40.60
CA LEU A 509 -48.93 -59.28 -41.21
C LEU A 509 -48.80 -60.79 -41.26
N LEU A 510 -48.62 -61.33 -42.46
CA LEU A 510 -48.42 -62.74 -42.73
C LEU A 510 -46.97 -62.98 -43.15
N LYS A 511 -46.14 -63.43 -42.21
CA LYS A 511 -44.71 -63.61 -42.42
C LYS A 511 -44.39 -65.07 -42.64
N GLN A 512 -43.73 -65.39 -43.75
CA GLN A 512 -43.15 -66.72 -43.93
C GLN A 512 -41.79 -66.78 -43.22
N VAL A 513 -41.68 -67.64 -42.20
CA VAL A 513 -40.42 -67.92 -41.52
C VAL A 513 -40.12 -69.42 -41.64
N GLY A 514 -39.24 -69.76 -42.58
CA GLY A 514 -39.02 -71.14 -42.99
C GLY A 514 -40.28 -71.74 -43.61
N GLU A 515 -40.73 -72.89 -43.11
CA GLU A 515 -41.96 -73.57 -43.56
C GLU A 515 -43.20 -73.16 -42.75
N ARG A 516 -43.08 -72.15 -41.87
CA ARG A 516 -44.18 -71.73 -40.99
C ARG A 516 -44.69 -70.34 -41.35
N LEU A 517 -46.00 -70.19 -41.23
CA LEU A 517 -46.67 -68.89 -41.24
C LEU A 517 -46.69 -68.30 -39.83
N ILE A 518 -46.09 -67.14 -39.67
CA ILE A 518 -46.24 -66.28 -38.48
C ILE A 518 -47.26 -65.20 -38.82
N GLU A 519 -48.24 -65.04 -37.96
CA GLU A 519 -49.32 -64.08 -38.11
C GLU A 519 -49.22 -63.04 -36.99
N GLU A 520 -49.15 -61.77 -37.35
CA GLU A 520 -49.19 -60.64 -36.41
C GLU A 520 -50.44 -59.81 -36.71
N ALA A 521 -51.35 -59.75 -35.75
CA ALA A 521 -52.69 -59.18 -35.91
C ALA A 521 -53.04 -58.32 -34.69
N GLU A 522 -52.31 -57.23 -34.51
CA GLU A 522 -52.48 -56.29 -33.40
C GLU A 522 -53.26 -55.04 -33.86
N ASN A 523 -54.18 -54.54 -33.03
CA ASN A 523 -54.94 -53.30 -33.29
C ASN A 523 -55.63 -53.26 -34.66
N LEU A 524 -56.29 -54.37 -35.04
CA LEU A 524 -56.87 -54.52 -36.36
C LEU A 524 -57.90 -53.44 -36.70
N LYS A 525 -57.78 -52.90 -37.91
CA LYS A 525 -58.70 -51.93 -38.48
C LYS A 525 -59.60 -52.60 -39.52
N VAL A 526 -60.89 -52.28 -39.45
CA VAL A 526 -61.84 -52.53 -40.54
C VAL A 526 -61.77 -51.35 -41.50
N TYR A 527 -61.55 -51.64 -42.78
CA TYR A 527 -61.43 -50.69 -43.88
C TYR A 527 -62.70 -50.61 -44.70
#